data_AF-A0A962ITN2-F1
#
_entry.id   AF-A0A962ITN2-F1
#
_cell.length_a   1.000
_cell.length_b   1.000
_cell.length_c   1.000
_cell.angle_alpha   90.00
_cell.angle_beta   90.00
_cell.angle_gamma   90.00
#
_symmetry.space_group_name_H-M   'P 1'
#
loop_
_entity.id
_entity.type
_entity.pdbx_description
1 polymer ?
#
loop_
_entity_poly.entity_id
_entity_poly.type
_entity_poly.pdbx_seq_one_letter_code
_entity_poly.pdbx_strand_id
1 'polypeptide(L)'
;MAELIATDRLEDFNRLEMTLLGETRTVFSMGSGPAVIVMSEMPGIHHLVAEFARKVRDAGFTVYMPHMFGEAGRAPTPGYILGSVARACISREFSAFAANKSSPIVDWLRALAAHVHPLCGGKGVGAIGMCFTGNFALSLMLEPSVVAPVLSQPSLPLFQ
;
A
#
# COMPACT_ATOMS: atom_id res chain seq x y z
N MET A 1 3.50 -20.70 17.12
CA MET A 1 3.17 -21.55 15.96
C MET A 1 3.60 -20.79 14.72
N ALA A 2 4.49 -21.36 13.90
CA ALA A 2 4.90 -20.73 12.65
C ALA A 2 3.69 -20.75 11.71
N GLU A 3 3.00 -19.62 11.59
CA GLU A 3 1.97 -19.41 10.58
C GLU A 3 2.63 -19.66 9.22
N LEU A 4 2.13 -20.66 8.50
CA LEU A 4 2.77 -21.12 7.28
C LEU A 4 2.68 -20.00 6.25
N ILE A 5 3.83 -19.47 5.85
CA ILE A 5 3.90 -18.45 4.82
C ILE A 5 3.43 -19.05 3.50
N ALA A 6 2.17 -18.79 3.14
CA ALA A 6 1.53 -19.34 1.96
C ALA A 6 1.44 -18.32 0.82
N THR A 7 1.30 -18.84 -0.40
CA THR A 7 0.87 -18.06 -1.56
C THR A 7 -0.62 -17.77 -1.42
N ASP A 8 -1.04 -16.52 -1.57
CA ASP A 8 -2.44 -16.10 -1.62
C ASP A 8 -2.78 -15.70 -3.06
N ARG A 9 -3.85 -16.25 -3.63
CA ARG A 9 -4.24 -16.00 -5.04
C ARG A 9 -5.06 -14.72 -5.21
N LEU A 10 -5.47 -14.08 -4.12
CA LEU A 10 -6.27 -12.84 -4.09
C LEU A 10 -7.59 -12.95 -4.87
N GLU A 11 -8.19 -14.14 -4.95
CA GLU A 11 -9.35 -14.42 -5.82
C GLU A 11 -10.62 -13.67 -5.43
N ASP A 12 -10.74 -13.25 -4.18
CA ASP A 12 -11.87 -12.45 -3.68
C ASP A 12 -11.62 -10.94 -3.73
N PHE A 13 -10.46 -10.51 -4.26
CA PHE A 13 -10.19 -9.11 -4.55
C PHE A 13 -10.55 -8.80 -5.99
N ASN A 14 -11.24 -7.68 -6.21
CA ASN A 14 -11.39 -7.11 -7.53
C ASN A 14 -10.06 -6.51 -7.96
N ARG A 15 -9.49 -7.02 -9.05
CA ARG A 15 -8.30 -6.46 -9.67
C ARG A 15 -8.70 -5.32 -10.61
N LEU A 16 -8.30 -4.10 -10.27
CA LEU A 16 -8.54 -2.89 -11.05
C LEU A 16 -7.24 -2.41 -11.69
N GLU A 17 -7.31 -1.88 -12.90
CA GLU A 17 -6.23 -1.11 -13.49
C GLU A 17 -6.63 0.38 -13.43
N MET A 18 -5.87 1.18 -12.69
CA MET A 18 -6.20 2.58 -12.42
C MET A 18 -5.11 3.48 -13.00
N THR A 19 -5.50 4.36 -13.92
CA THR A 19 -4.62 5.39 -14.47
C THR A 19 -4.85 6.71 -13.74
N LEU A 20 -3.85 7.17 -12.99
CA LEU A 20 -3.87 8.44 -12.26
C LEU A 20 -2.56 9.16 -12.54
N LEU A 21 -2.63 10.48 -12.75
CA LEU A 21 -1.46 11.31 -13.07
C LEU A 21 -0.62 10.79 -14.27
N GLY A 22 -1.27 10.12 -15.22
CA GLY A 22 -0.61 9.54 -16.40
C GLY A 22 0.08 8.18 -16.17
N GLU A 23 -0.04 7.60 -14.98
CA GLU A 23 0.56 6.32 -14.62
C GLU A 23 -0.53 5.28 -14.27
N THR A 24 -0.48 4.12 -14.91
CA THR A 24 -1.39 3.00 -14.64
C THR A 24 -0.81 2.06 -13.61
N ARG A 25 -1.57 1.74 -12.57
CA ARG A 25 -1.21 0.71 -11.59
C ARG A 25 -2.36 -0.25 -11.34
N THR A 26 -1.99 -1.49 -11.07
CA THR A 26 -2.93 -2.49 -10.55
C THR A 26 -3.29 -2.16 -9.10
N VAL A 27 -4.59 -2.18 -8.79
CA VAL A 27 -5.13 -1.99 -7.44
C VAL A 27 -6.08 -3.13 -7.12
N PHE A 28 -5.85 -3.82 -6.01
CA PHE A 28 -6.75 -4.83 -5.50
C PHE A 28 -7.77 -4.17 -4.57
N SER A 29 -9.05 -4.39 -4.81
CA SER A 29 -10.11 -3.76 -4.01
C SER A 29 -11.17 -4.75 -3.56
N MET A 30 -11.75 -4.50 -2.38
CA MET A 30 -12.88 -5.28 -1.88
C MET A 30 -13.59 -4.58 -0.74
N GLY A 31 -14.81 -5.04 -0.44
CA GLY A 31 -15.62 -4.51 0.65
C GLY A 31 -16.57 -3.41 0.24
N SER A 32 -17.16 -2.78 1.24
CA SER A 32 -18.15 -1.72 1.10
C SER A 32 -18.10 -0.82 2.32
N GLY A 33 -18.24 0.49 2.13
CA GLY A 33 -18.12 1.50 3.19
C GLY A 33 -17.01 2.51 2.87
N PRO A 34 -16.60 3.35 3.86
CA PRO A 34 -15.54 4.34 3.66
C PRO A 34 -14.24 3.71 3.18
N ALA A 35 -13.48 4.44 2.37
CA ALA A 35 -12.25 3.92 1.76
C ALA A 35 -11.10 3.84 2.76
N VAL A 36 -10.34 2.74 2.68
CA VAL A 36 -9.05 2.57 3.36
C VAL A 36 -8.01 2.10 2.35
N ILE A 37 -6.96 2.89 2.17
CA ILE A 37 -5.81 2.51 1.34
C ILE A 37 -4.83 1.72 2.21
N VAL A 38 -4.60 0.45 1.86
CA VAL A 38 -3.64 -0.43 2.54
C VAL A 38 -2.39 -0.54 1.69
N MET A 39 -1.31 0.08 2.15
CA MET A 39 0.00 0.06 1.52
C MET A 39 0.82 -1.10 2.10
N SER A 40 1.14 -2.10 1.26
CA SER A 40 1.94 -3.26 1.67
C SER A 40 3.40 -2.89 1.97
N GLU A 41 4.02 -3.58 2.91
CA GLU A 41 5.48 -3.57 3.08
C GLU A 41 6.20 -4.33 1.95
N MET A 42 7.53 -4.30 1.96
CA MET A 42 8.35 -5.17 1.10
C MET A 42 8.32 -6.61 1.65
N PRO A 43 8.15 -7.65 0.81
CA PRO A 43 8.33 -7.64 -0.65
C PRO A 43 7.05 -7.36 -1.47
N GLY A 44 5.94 -6.99 -0.84
CA GLY A 44 4.67 -6.69 -1.48
C GLY A 44 3.48 -7.36 -0.79
N ILE A 45 2.39 -7.50 -1.53
CA ILE A 45 1.14 -8.11 -1.06
C ILE A 45 1.37 -9.62 -0.93
N HIS A 46 1.57 -10.10 0.29
CA HIS A 46 1.63 -11.52 0.63
C HIS A 46 0.45 -11.91 1.53
N HIS A 47 0.32 -13.18 1.89
CA HIS A 47 -0.86 -13.69 2.62
C HIS A 47 -1.24 -12.89 3.88
N LEU A 48 -0.29 -12.50 4.76
CA LEU A 48 -0.62 -11.72 5.95
C LEU A 48 -1.15 -10.31 5.62
N VAL A 49 -0.67 -9.69 4.55
CA VAL A 49 -1.19 -8.40 4.07
C VAL A 49 -2.61 -8.58 3.53
N ALA A 50 -2.85 -9.66 2.78
CA ALA A 50 -4.17 -9.99 2.27
C ALA A 50 -5.16 -10.28 3.42
N GLU A 51 -4.74 -11.05 4.44
CA GLU A 51 -5.53 -11.30 5.65
C GLU A 51 -5.82 -10.03 6.45
N PHE A 52 -4.85 -9.12 6.54
CA PHE A 52 -5.07 -7.82 7.15
C PHE A 52 -6.11 -7.01 6.37
N ALA A 53 -6.01 -6.96 5.05
CA ALA A 53 -7.02 -6.33 4.20
C ALA A 53 -8.42 -6.96 4.40
N ARG A 54 -8.52 -8.28 4.57
CA ARG A 54 -9.78 -8.96 4.94
C ARG A 54 -10.33 -8.46 6.27
N LYS A 55 -9.50 -8.34 7.31
CA LYS A 55 -9.93 -7.79 8.61
C LYS A 55 -10.42 -6.35 8.48
N VAL A 56 -9.78 -5.52 7.67
CA VAL A 56 -10.22 -4.14 7.41
C VAL A 56 -11.57 -4.12 6.69
N ARG A 57 -11.75 -4.96 5.65
CA ARG A 57 -13.07 -5.12 5.01
C ARG A 57 -14.13 -5.56 6.01
N ASP A 58 -13.84 -6.57 6.82
CA ASP A 58 -14.80 -7.16 7.76
C ASP A 58 -15.21 -6.15 8.85
N ALA A 59 -14.40 -5.11 9.08
CA ALA A 59 -14.73 -3.95 9.92
C ALA A 59 -15.65 -2.91 9.23
N GLY A 60 -16.11 -3.15 8.00
CA GLY A 60 -17.07 -2.30 7.28
C GLY A 60 -16.44 -1.23 6.39
N PHE A 61 -15.22 -1.46 5.89
CA PHE A 61 -14.52 -0.54 5.00
C PHE A 61 -14.39 -1.09 3.58
N THR A 62 -14.21 -0.19 2.61
CA THR A 62 -13.75 -0.54 1.27
C THR A 62 -12.24 -0.45 1.23
N VAL A 63 -11.57 -1.58 1.02
CA VAL A 63 -10.11 -1.64 0.93
C VAL A 63 -9.65 -1.36 -0.49
N TYR A 64 -8.64 -0.51 -0.64
CA TYR A 64 -7.85 -0.35 -1.86
C TYR A 64 -6.39 -0.66 -1.54
N MET A 65 -5.85 -1.68 -2.19
CA MET A 65 -4.50 -2.18 -1.97
C MET A 65 -3.70 -2.06 -3.27
N PRO A 66 -2.99 -0.94 -3.49
CA PRO A 66 -2.20 -0.71 -4.69
C PRO A 66 -0.99 -1.66 -4.73
N HIS A 67 -0.73 -2.25 -5.90
CA HIS A 67 0.45 -3.07 -6.12
C HIS A 67 1.68 -2.18 -6.31
N MET A 68 2.58 -2.16 -5.32
CA MET A 68 3.77 -1.30 -5.33
C MET A 68 5.08 -2.06 -5.43
N PHE A 69 5.12 -3.30 -4.92
CA PHE A 69 6.35 -4.08 -4.83
C PHE A 69 6.14 -5.51 -5.30
N GLY A 70 7.18 -6.07 -5.90
CA GLY A 70 7.29 -7.50 -6.19
C GLY A 70 6.14 -8.06 -7.01
N GLU A 71 5.78 -9.29 -6.73
CA GLU A 71 4.68 -10.07 -7.31
C GLU A 71 3.58 -10.25 -6.26
N ALA A 72 2.37 -9.77 -6.57
CA ALA A 72 1.23 -9.86 -5.66
C ALA A 72 0.81 -11.31 -5.43
N GLY A 73 0.51 -11.66 -4.19
CA GLY A 73 0.13 -13.00 -3.76
C GLY A 73 1.30 -13.94 -3.46
N ARG A 74 2.53 -13.58 -3.83
CA ARG A 74 3.69 -14.45 -3.67
C ARG A 74 4.15 -14.58 -2.22
N ALA A 75 4.37 -15.82 -1.79
CA ALA A 75 4.96 -16.12 -0.50
C ALA A 75 6.37 -15.48 -0.34
N PRO A 76 6.65 -14.76 0.75
CA PRO A 76 7.99 -14.24 1.02
C PRO A 76 9.00 -15.37 1.21
N THR A 77 10.13 -15.28 0.50
CA THR A 77 11.32 -16.12 0.73
C THR A 77 12.52 -15.21 0.99
N PRO A 78 13.56 -15.65 1.74
CA PRO A 78 14.69 -14.80 2.08
C PRO A 78 15.35 -14.14 0.85
N GLY A 79 15.55 -14.90 -0.24
CA GLY A 79 16.11 -14.36 -1.48
C GLY A 79 15.19 -13.35 -2.18
N TYR A 80 13.87 -13.56 -2.12
CA TYR A 80 12.89 -12.65 -2.70
C TYR A 80 12.78 -11.33 -1.91
N ILE A 81 12.81 -11.41 -0.57
CA ILE A 81 12.85 -10.22 0.29
C ILE A 81 14.08 -9.38 -0.03
N LEU A 82 15.28 -9.98 -0.05
CA LEU A 82 16.52 -9.26 -0.31
C LEU A 82 16.53 -8.62 -1.71
N GLY A 83 16.04 -9.33 -2.72
CA GLY A 83 15.90 -8.81 -4.09
C GLY A 83 14.94 -7.61 -4.18
N SER A 84 13.80 -7.69 -3.49
CA SER A 84 12.81 -6.61 -3.46
C SER A 84 13.33 -5.36 -2.74
N VAL A 85 14.04 -5.53 -1.62
CA VAL A 85 14.69 -4.41 -0.90
C VAL A 85 15.74 -3.73 -1.77
N ALA A 86 16.63 -4.50 -2.41
CA ALA A 86 17.66 -3.94 -3.28
C ALA A 86 17.05 -3.15 -4.45
N ARG A 87 16.00 -3.70 -5.10
CA ARG A 87 15.29 -3.01 -6.19
C ARG A 87 14.62 -1.72 -5.70
N ALA A 88 13.98 -1.73 -4.54
CA ALA A 88 13.33 -0.54 -3.98
C ALA A 88 14.34 0.58 -3.70
N CYS A 89 15.49 0.26 -3.07
CA CYS A 89 16.56 1.21 -2.78
C CYS A 89 17.18 1.86 -4.03
N ILE A 90 17.18 1.15 -5.16
CA ILE A 90 17.78 1.61 -6.43
C ILE A 90 16.76 2.34 -7.31
N SER A 91 15.47 2.02 -7.19
CA SER A 91 14.42 2.57 -8.04
C SER A 91 14.16 4.05 -7.78
N ARG A 92 14.08 4.84 -8.86
CA ARG A 92 13.71 6.28 -8.79
C ARG A 92 12.32 6.50 -8.18
N GLU A 93 11.42 5.53 -8.34
CA GLU A 93 10.04 5.51 -7.82
C GLU A 93 9.95 5.37 -6.29
N PHE A 94 10.97 4.83 -5.63
CA PHE A 94 10.95 4.58 -4.19
C PHE A 94 12.16 5.16 -3.47
N SER A 95 12.89 6.08 -4.13
CA SER A 95 14.14 6.73 -3.71
C SER A 95 14.22 6.96 -2.18
N ALA A 96 14.66 5.94 -1.46
CA ALA A 96 14.81 5.96 0.00
C ALA A 96 15.85 6.99 0.47
N PHE A 97 16.69 7.46 -0.47
CA PHE A 97 17.77 8.42 -0.26
C PHE A 97 17.48 9.83 -0.79
N ALA A 98 16.28 10.09 -1.36
CA ALA A 98 15.90 11.43 -1.79
C ALA A 98 15.31 12.20 -0.60
N ALA A 99 16.16 12.55 0.37
CA ALA A 99 15.81 13.57 1.35
C ALA A 99 15.25 14.80 0.61
N ASN A 100 14.11 15.31 1.07
CA ASN A 100 13.47 16.53 0.58
C ASN A 100 12.70 16.51 -0.78
N LYS A 101 12.30 15.34 -1.31
CA LYS A 101 11.36 15.26 -2.45
C LYS A 101 10.21 14.29 -2.20
N SER A 102 8.98 14.68 -2.53
CA SER A 102 7.86 13.74 -2.58
C SER A 102 8.16 12.70 -3.65
N SER A 103 8.04 11.42 -3.31
CA SER A 103 8.19 10.36 -4.31
C SER A 103 6.97 10.36 -5.24
N PRO A 104 7.14 10.16 -6.57
CA PRO A 104 6.01 10.05 -7.52
C PRO A 104 4.91 9.09 -7.06
N ILE A 105 5.28 8.01 -6.35
CA ILE A 105 4.30 7.07 -5.79
C ILE A 105 3.37 7.73 -4.76
N VAL A 106 3.88 8.66 -3.95
CA VAL A 106 3.08 9.38 -2.94
C VAL A 106 2.07 10.27 -3.63
N ASP A 107 2.46 10.97 -4.70
CA ASP A 107 1.53 11.82 -5.46
C ASP A 107 0.46 10.98 -6.17
N TRP A 108 0.83 9.82 -6.70
CA TRP A 108 -0.12 8.85 -7.25
C TRP A 108 -1.09 8.31 -6.18
N LEU A 109 -0.59 8.00 -4.97
CA LEU A 109 -1.41 7.52 -3.85
C LEU A 109 -2.35 8.60 -3.31
N ARG A 110 -1.95 9.87 -3.32
CA ARG A 110 -2.84 11.00 -3.01
C ARG A 110 -3.94 11.13 -4.06
N ALA A 111 -3.59 11.03 -5.34
CA ALA A 111 -4.58 11.01 -6.42
C ALA A 111 -5.55 9.82 -6.28
N LEU A 112 -5.06 8.66 -5.81
CA LEU A 112 -5.92 7.51 -5.50
C LEU A 112 -6.91 7.85 -4.38
N ALA A 113 -6.44 8.43 -3.27
CA ALA A 113 -7.31 8.85 -2.16
C ALA A 113 -8.41 9.83 -2.63
N ALA A 114 -8.01 10.87 -3.37
CA ALA A 114 -8.95 11.84 -3.93
C ALA A 114 -9.97 11.20 -4.90
N HIS A 115 -9.55 10.19 -5.66
CA HIS A 115 -10.42 9.48 -6.59
C HIS A 115 -11.43 8.57 -5.87
N VAL A 116 -11.00 7.83 -4.84
CA VAL A 116 -11.86 6.82 -4.19
C VAL A 116 -12.79 7.42 -3.12
N HIS A 117 -12.44 8.57 -2.54
CA HIS A 117 -13.28 9.25 -1.54
C HIS A 117 -14.71 9.49 -2.02
N PRO A 118 -14.98 10.16 -3.16
CA PRO A 118 -16.35 10.39 -3.61
C PRO A 118 -17.09 9.10 -3.98
N LEU A 119 -16.37 8.02 -4.34
CA LEU A 119 -16.97 6.74 -4.68
C LEU A 119 -17.44 5.96 -3.44
N CYS A 120 -16.69 6.09 -2.34
CA CYS A 120 -16.95 5.36 -1.09
C CYS A 120 -17.72 6.21 -0.06
N GLY A 121 -17.75 7.53 -0.23
CA GLY A 121 -18.35 8.47 0.72
C GLY A 121 -17.62 8.50 2.07
N GLY A 122 -18.34 8.89 3.11
CA GLY A 122 -17.80 9.02 4.46
C GLY A 122 -17.00 10.31 4.69
N LYS A 123 -16.42 10.44 5.88
CA LYS A 123 -15.70 11.65 6.32
C LYS A 123 -14.37 11.87 5.59
N GLY A 124 -13.86 10.85 4.92
CA GLY A 124 -12.56 10.84 4.25
C GLY A 124 -12.04 9.41 4.09
N VAL A 125 -10.78 9.31 3.72
CA VAL A 125 -10.04 8.09 3.42
C VAL A 125 -9.07 7.79 4.56
N GLY A 126 -9.05 6.54 5.02
CA GLY A 126 -8.00 6.02 5.89
C GLY A 126 -6.79 5.60 5.06
N ALA A 127 -5.58 5.78 5.59
CA ALA A 127 -4.35 5.34 4.95
C ALA A 127 -3.51 4.53 5.93
N ILE A 128 -3.20 3.28 5.58
CA ILE A 128 -2.44 2.37 6.43
C ILE A 128 -1.13 2.03 5.73
N GLY A 129 0.00 2.36 6.36
CA GLY A 129 1.34 2.07 5.87
C GLY A 129 2.15 1.23 6.84
N MET A 130 2.86 0.23 6.31
CA MET A 130 3.73 -0.69 7.05
C MET A 130 5.18 -0.56 6.58
N CYS A 131 6.14 -0.67 7.49
CA CYS A 131 7.57 -0.56 7.19
C CYS A 131 7.88 0.80 6.50
N PHE A 132 8.56 0.77 5.35
CA PHE A 132 8.86 1.94 4.53
C PHE A 132 7.61 2.75 4.13
N THR A 133 6.48 2.06 3.87
CA THR A 133 5.24 2.73 3.46
C THR A 133 4.52 3.43 4.60
N GLY A 134 4.96 3.25 5.85
CA GLY A 134 4.55 4.11 6.96
C GLY A 134 4.80 5.59 6.63
N ASN A 135 5.98 5.93 6.11
CA ASN A 135 6.27 7.32 5.73
C ASN A 135 5.35 7.84 4.59
N PHE A 136 4.86 6.94 3.73
CA PHE A 136 3.89 7.30 2.71
C PHE A 136 2.54 7.63 3.32
N ALA A 137 2.02 6.79 4.23
CA ALA A 137 0.77 7.08 4.94
C ALA A 137 0.81 8.43 5.66
N LEU A 138 1.96 8.80 6.25
CA LEU A 138 2.14 10.13 6.83
C LEU A 138 2.10 11.23 5.76
N SER A 139 2.81 11.03 4.65
CA SER A 139 2.85 12.00 3.54
C SER A 139 1.48 12.18 2.87
N LEU A 140 0.63 11.16 2.88
CA LEU A 140 -0.73 11.21 2.34
C LEU A 140 -1.61 12.22 3.09
N MET A 141 -1.27 12.63 4.31
CA MET A 141 -2.02 13.67 5.06
C MET A 141 -2.03 15.06 4.40
N LEU A 142 -1.18 15.30 3.40
CA LEU A 142 -1.26 16.54 2.60
C LEU A 142 -2.44 16.54 1.62
N GLU A 143 -3.07 15.39 1.39
CA GLU A 143 -4.27 15.27 0.57
C GLU A 143 -5.52 15.49 1.44
N PRO A 144 -6.38 16.48 1.15
CA PRO A 144 -7.53 16.84 1.98
C PRO A 144 -8.52 15.70 2.26
N SER A 145 -8.63 14.72 1.35
CA SER A 145 -9.50 13.57 1.54
C SER A 145 -8.97 12.57 2.57
N VAL A 146 -7.69 12.59 2.93
CA VAL A 146 -7.10 11.65 3.90
C VAL A 146 -7.26 12.18 5.33
N VAL A 147 -7.95 11.41 6.18
CA VAL A 147 -8.34 11.87 7.53
C VAL A 147 -7.76 11.04 8.67
N ALA A 148 -7.20 9.86 8.37
CA ALA A 148 -6.68 8.95 9.38
C ALA A 148 -5.46 8.17 8.85
N PRO A 149 -4.23 8.59 9.18
CA PRO A 149 -3.02 7.86 8.86
C PRO A 149 -2.70 6.84 9.97
N VAL A 150 -2.44 5.59 9.62
CA VAL A 150 -2.00 4.53 10.53
C VAL A 150 -0.65 4.02 10.06
N LEU A 151 0.30 3.97 11.00
CA LEU A 151 1.70 3.72 10.75
C LEU A 151 2.13 2.51 11.59
N SER A 152 2.70 1.48 10.96
CA SER A 152 3.25 0.32 11.66
C SER A 152 4.71 0.09 11.28
N GLN A 153 5.59 0.03 12.28
CA GLN A 153 7.03 -0.20 12.12
C GLN A 153 7.73 0.71 11.09
N PRO A 154 7.60 2.05 11.12
CA PRO A 154 8.35 2.89 10.21
C PRO A 154 9.87 2.67 10.40
N SER A 155 10.51 2.05 9.41
CA SER A 155 11.96 1.83 9.31
C SER A 155 12.34 1.73 7.82
N LEU A 156 13.54 2.09 7.33
CA LEU A 156 14.80 2.48 7.99
C LEU A 156 15.33 3.83 7.46
N PRO A 157 15.99 4.64 8.30
CA PRO A 157 17.14 5.44 7.90
C PRO A 157 18.37 4.51 7.88
N LEU A 158 18.78 4.05 6.70
CA LEU A 158 20.12 3.48 6.54
C LEU A 158 21.06 4.65 6.21
N PHE A 159 21.95 4.96 7.14
CA PHE A 159 22.93 6.07 7.09
C PHE A 159 22.34 7.49 7.27
N GLN A 160 21.67 7.73 8.39
CA GLN A 160 21.80 9.05 9.04
C GLN A 160 23.08 9.09 9.87
#